data_AF-A0A497EZ66-F1
#
_entry.id   AF-A0A497EZ66-F1
#
_cell.length_a   1.000
_cell.length_b   1.000
_cell.length_c   1.000
_cell.angle_alpha   90.00
_cell.angle_beta   90.00
_cell.angle_gamma   90.00
#
_symmetry.space_group_name_H-M   'P 1'
#
loop_
_entity.id
_entity.type
_entity.pdbx_description
1 polymer ?
#
loop_
_entity_poly.entity_id
_entity_poly.type
_entity_poly.pdbx_seq_one_letter_code
_entity_poly.pdbx_strand_id
1 'polypeptide(L)' 'TDEIEDAIIVAKRKGKRIVVLIVNADKLRARGYAIYKAGKNTYLVNYVPPDCIDKVEVIT' A
#
# COMPACT_ATOMS: atom_id res chain seq x y z
N THR A 1 4.22 -3.11 -0.70
CA THR A 1 5.02 -3.97 0.18
C THR A 1 4.07 -4.65 1.16
N ASP A 2 4.38 -5.86 1.60
CA ASP A 2 3.69 -6.55 2.70
C ASP A 2 4.30 -6.22 4.08
N GLU A 3 5.36 -5.41 4.13
CA GLU A 3 6.02 -4.96 5.37
C GLU A 3 5.92 -3.43 5.56
N ILE A 4 5.61 -2.97 6.77
CA ILE A 4 5.45 -1.53 7.08
C ILE A 4 6.78 -0.77 6.93
N GLU A 5 7.90 -1.34 7.38
CA GLU A 5 9.22 -0.68 7.33
C GLU A 5 9.62 -0.33 5.89
N ASP A 6 9.37 -1.24 4.95
CA ASP A 6 9.61 -0.99 3.52
C ASP A 6 8.76 0.19 3.00
N ALA A 7 7.51 0.31 3.46
CA ALA A 7 6.61 1.39 3.05
C ALA A 7 7.13 2.75 3.56
N ILE A 8 7.64 2.77 4.79
CA ILE A 8 8.29 3.94 5.40
C ILE A 8 9.55 4.33 4.62
N ILE A 9 10.42 3.37 4.27
CA ILE A 9 11.63 3.61 3.48
C ILE A 9 11.29 4.22 2.12
N VAL A 10 10.24 3.74 1.45
CA VAL A 10 9.75 4.30 0.17
C VAL A 10 9.24 5.74 0.38
N ALA A 11 8.42 5.98 1.40
CA ALA A 11 7.86 7.30 1.68
C ALA A 11 8.93 8.36 2.02
N LYS A 12 9.99 7.97 2.75
CA LYS A 12 11.14 8.83 3.08
C LYS A 12 11.83 9.45 1.85
N ARG A 13 11.71 8.81 0.67
CA ARG A 13 12.25 9.34 -0.58
C ARG A 13 11.54 10.61 -1.07
N LYS A 14 10.33 10.89 -0.59
CA LYS A 14 9.54 12.08 -0.93
C LYS A 14 9.60 13.17 0.14
N GLY A 15 9.80 12.82 1.40
CA GLY A 15 9.89 13.80 2.49
C GLY A 15 9.80 13.18 3.88
N LYS A 16 9.71 14.04 4.90
CA LYS A 16 9.74 13.66 6.32
C LYS A 16 8.36 13.40 6.93
N ARG A 17 7.29 13.98 6.37
CA ARG A 17 5.91 13.72 6.82
C ARG A 17 5.40 12.48 6.11
N ILE A 18 5.35 11.37 6.83
CA ILE A 18 5.07 10.06 6.26
C ILE A 18 3.66 9.63 6.64
N VAL A 19 2.92 9.17 5.63
CA VAL A 19 1.62 8.53 5.80
C VAL A 19 1.68 7.17 5.12
N VAL A 20 1.30 6.12 5.84
CA VAL A 20 1.21 4.76 5.33
C VAL A 20 -0.27 4.37 5.23
N LEU A 21 -0.69 3.92 4.05
CA LEU A 21 -2.04 3.44 3.80
C LEU A 21 -2.03 1.90 3.86
N ILE A 22 -2.80 1.32 4.76
CA ILE A 22 -2.98 -0.12 4.84
C ILE A 22 -4.12 -0.50 3.90
N VAL A 23 -3.75 -1.17 2.80
CA VAL A 23 -4.67 -1.54 1.73
C VAL A 23 -5.09 -3.00 1.87
N ASN A 24 -6.39 -3.25 1.80
CA ASN A 24 -6.96 -4.58 1.86
C ASN A 24 -6.94 -5.24 0.46
N ALA A 25 -6.04 -6.21 0.29
CA ALA A 25 -5.88 -6.92 -0.97
C ALA A 25 -7.11 -7.75 -1.36
N ASP A 26 -7.89 -8.24 -0.41
CA ASP A 26 -9.07 -9.05 -0.69
C ASP A 26 -10.24 -8.19 -1.18
N LYS A 27 -10.42 -6.98 -0.61
CA LYS A 27 -11.36 -6.00 -1.15
C LYS A 27 -11.01 -5.61 -2.58
N LEU A 28 -9.71 -5.40 -2.88
CA LEU A 28 -9.24 -5.12 -4.24
C LEU A 28 -9.63 -6.26 -5.21
N ARG A 29 -9.34 -7.51 -4.84
CA ARG A 29 -9.69 -8.69 -5.66
C ARG A 29 -11.20 -8.81 -5.85
N ALA A 30 -11.97 -8.64 -4.79
CA ALA A 30 -13.43 -8.68 -4.83
C ALA A 30 -14.03 -7.58 -5.73
N ARG A 31 -13.34 -6.45 -5.86
CA ARG A 31 -13.68 -5.33 -6.76
C ARG A 31 -13.15 -5.50 -8.19
N GLY A 32 -12.50 -6.62 -8.51
CA GLY A 32 -11.99 -6.91 -9.85
C GLY A 32 -10.63 -6.27 -10.16
N TYR A 33 -9.91 -5.74 -9.17
CA TYR A 33 -8.58 -5.19 -9.37
C TYR A 33 -7.53 -6.31 -9.35
N ALA A 34 -6.78 -6.43 -10.45
CA ALA A 34 -5.68 -7.37 -10.55
C ALA A 34 -4.46 -6.89 -9.75
N ILE A 35 -3.95 -7.74 -8.87
CA ILE A 35 -2.75 -7.48 -8.07
C ILE A 35 -1.61 -8.34 -8.64
N TYR A 36 -0.56 -7.69 -9.14
CA TYR A 36 0.58 -8.34 -9.76
C TYR A 36 1.77 -8.37 -8.80
N LYS A 37 2.44 -9.51 -8.65
CA LYS A 37 3.68 -9.61 -7.86
C LYS A 37 4.87 -9.19 -8.72
N ALA A 38 5.58 -8.14 -8.31
CA ALA A 38 6.72 -7.58 -9.03
C ALA A 38 8.08 -7.88 -8.36
N GLY A 39 8.07 -8.28 -7.10
CA GLY A 39 9.27 -8.68 -6.35
C GLY A 39 8.91 -9.56 -5.16
N LYS A 40 9.86 -9.77 -4.24
CA LYS A 40 9.65 -10.61 -3.05
C LYS A 40 8.45 -10.11 -2.22
N ASN A 41 8.46 -8.81 -1.92
CA ASN A 41 7.47 -8.11 -1.09
C ASN A 41 6.67 -7.06 -1.91
N THR A 42 7.03 -6.82 -3.17
CA THR A 42 6.45 -5.73 -3.97
C THR A 42 5.30 -6.21 -4.84
N TYR A 43 4.18 -5.48 -4.77
CA TYR A 43 2.97 -5.75 -5.53
C TYR A 43 2.53 -4.48 -6.27
N LEU A 44 1.91 -4.65 -7.43
CA LEU A 44 1.40 -3.59 -8.29
C LEU A 44 -0.10 -3.76 -8.51
N VAL A 45 -0.81 -2.65 -8.53
CA VAL A 45 -2.23 -2.56 -8.90
C VAL A 45 -2.41 -1.25 -9.67
N ASN A 46 -3.36 -1.21 -10.61
CA ASN A 46 -3.62 -0.02 -11.42
C ASN A 46 -4.27 1.12 -10.60
N TYR A 47 -5.09 0.79 -9.60
CA TYR A 47 -5.76 1.77 -8.74
C TYR A 47 -6.18 1.14 -7.40
N VAL A 48 -6.23 1.95 -6.35
CA VAL A 48 -6.76 1.56 -5.03
C VAL A 48 -7.99 2.41 -4.72
N PRO A 49 -9.21 1.84 -4.74
CA PRO A 49 -10.42 2.51 -4.28
C PRO A 49 -10.33 2.91 -2.79
N PRO A 50 -10.92 4.05 -2.37
CA PRO A 50 -10.85 4.48 -0.98
C PRO A 50 -11.42 3.48 0.03
N ASP A 51 -12.46 2.73 -0.33
CA ASP A 51 -13.07 1.71 0.54
C ASP A 51 -12.20 0.45 0.73
N CYS A 52 -11.15 0.32 -0.08
CA CYS A 52 -10.12 -0.71 0.05
C CYS A 52 -8.98 -0.29 1.00
N ILE A 53 -9.01 0.92 1.58
CA ILE A 53 -8.04 1.38 2.58
C ILE A 53 -8.63 1.12 3.97
N ASP A 54 -8.07 0.17 4.71
CA ASP A 54 -8.57 -0.21 6.04
C ASP A 54 -8.01 0.70 7.15
N LYS A 55 -6.82 1.27 6.95
CA LYS A 55 -6.17 2.12 7.96
C LYS A 55 -5.25 3.16 7.31
N VAL A 56 -5.13 4.29 8.00
CA VAL A 56 -4.16 5.35 7.69
C VAL A 56 -3.27 5.53 8.92
N GLU A 57 -1.96 5.37 8.75
CA GLU A 57 -0.98 5.56 9.81
C GLU A 57 -0.11 6.78 9.51
N VAL A 58 -0.12 7.75 10.43
CA VAL A 58 0.78 8.89 10.38
C VAL A 58 2.03 8.53 11.17
N ILE A 59 3.17 8.47 10.49
CA ILE A 59 4.45 8.16 11.11
C ILE A 59 5.07 9.50 11.52
N THR A 60 5.30 9.66 12.82
CA THR A 60 5.81 10.88 13.44
C THR A 60 7.31 10.80 13.66
#